data_AF-X1TKF0-F1
#
_entry.id   AF-X1TKF0-F1
#
_cell.length_a   1.000
_cell.length_b   1.000
_cell.length_c   1.000
_cell.angle_alpha   90.00
_cell.angle_beta   90.00
_cell.angle_gamma   90.00
#
_symmetry.space_group_name_H-M   'P 1'
#
loop_
_entity.id
_entity.type
_entity.pdbx_description
1 polymer ?
#
loop_
_entity_poly.entity_id
_entity_poly.type
_entity_poly.pdbx_seq_one_letter_code
_entity_poly.pdbx_strand_id
1 'polypeptide(L)'
;MGKNYYEIDENIYQRFEQKNEMFCRYLWDKNLKTYQNNFADDMLKNIREDNEGYTHFDYAFSKASWAVYNRFPFAFSWEGRFKKEIAELYPKEWELWVNNPEELRVEGMETLYDVQKRTKACLDSLVSRYNGETLVVVSHRAVLKPLIAACLNIASPYFWKIHLVSQISAH
;
A
#
# COMPACT_ATOMS: atom_id res chain seq x y z
N MET A 1 -3.48 -29.00 20.84
CA MET A 1 -2.43 -29.20 19.80
C MET A 1 -2.84 -28.40 18.58
N GLY A 2 -2.19 -27.26 18.34
CA GLY A 2 -2.54 -26.36 17.24
C GLY A 2 -2.04 -26.91 15.90
N LYS A 3 -2.90 -26.94 14.88
CA LYS A 3 -2.50 -27.26 13.51
C LYS A 3 -1.71 -26.08 12.94
N ASN A 4 -0.45 -26.30 12.59
CA ASN A 4 0.29 -25.39 11.70
C ASN A 4 -0.18 -25.65 10.26
N TYR A 5 -0.79 -24.65 9.64
CA TYR A 5 -1.38 -24.80 8.31
C TYR A 5 -0.35 -24.63 7.18
N TYR A 6 0.83 -24.04 7.45
CA TYR A 6 1.95 -23.88 6.50
C TYR A 6 3.29 -23.77 7.26
N GLU A 7 4.37 -24.34 6.72
CA GLU A 7 5.75 -24.14 7.16
C GLU A 7 6.50 -23.34 6.08
N ILE A 8 7.28 -22.34 6.50
CA ILE A 8 8.11 -21.53 5.59
C ILE A 8 9.42 -22.29 5.36
N ASP A 9 9.74 -22.57 4.11
CA ASP A 9 11.05 -23.10 3.75
C ASP A 9 12.07 -21.95 3.70
N GLU A 10 12.84 -21.81 4.78
CA GLU A 10 13.90 -20.80 4.93
C GLU A 10 15.03 -20.95 3.89
N ASN A 11 15.17 -22.12 3.24
CA ASN A 11 16.16 -22.29 2.17
C ASN A 11 15.69 -21.65 0.85
N ILE A 12 14.37 -21.54 0.67
CA ILE A 12 13.73 -20.91 -0.51
C ILE A 12 13.42 -19.43 -0.22
N TYR A 13 13.07 -19.11 1.02
CA TYR A 13 12.70 -17.76 1.43
C TYR A 13 13.93 -16.84 1.52
N GLN A 14 14.33 -16.29 0.39
CA GLN A 14 15.31 -15.20 0.34
C GLN A 14 14.62 -13.87 0.13
N ARG A 15 14.90 -12.92 1.04
CA ARG A 15 14.47 -11.54 0.86
C ARG A 15 15.26 -10.94 -0.30
N PHE A 16 14.58 -10.60 -1.40
CA PHE A 16 15.23 -9.96 -2.53
C PHE A 16 15.78 -8.58 -2.14
N GLU A 17 16.80 -8.11 -2.86
CA GLU A 17 17.31 -6.77 -2.68
C GLU A 17 16.25 -5.74 -3.12
N GLN A 18 15.81 -4.89 -2.19
CA GLN A 18 14.75 -3.89 -2.41
C GLN A 18 15.00 -2.96 -3.59
N LYS A 19 16.26 -2.74 -3.97
CA LYS A 19 16.61 -1.96 -5.16
C LYS A 19 16.01 -2.57 -6.43
N ASN A 20 15.86 -3.90 -6.49
CA ASN A 20 15.27 -4.64 -7.62
C ASN A 20 13.73 -4.60 -7.66
N GLU A 21 13.05 -3.97 -6.69
CA GLU A 21 11.61 -3.75 -6.78
C GLU A 21 11.29 -2.94 -8.05
N MET A 22 10.20 -3.27 -8.73
CA MET A 22 9.73 -2.58 -9.95
C MET A 22 9.73 -1.05 -9.79
N PHE A 23 9.45 -0.57 -8.57
CA PHE A 23 9.41 0.84 -8.21
C PHE A 23 10.78 1.53 -8.11
N CYS A 24 11.85 0.79 -7.84
CA CYS A 24 13.20 1.33 -7.61
C CYS A 24 14.17 0.93 -8.72
N ARG A 25 13.86 -0.12 -9.46
CA ARG A 25 14.75 -0.70 -10.47
C ARG A 25 15.09 0.29 -11.59
N TYR A 26 14.14 1.13 -12.01
CA TYR A 26 14.35 2.17 -13.03
C TYR A 26 15.40 3.23 -12.64
N LEU A 27 15.73 3.36 -11.34
CA LEU A 27 16.71 4.34 -10.87
C LEU A 27 18.16 3.91 -11.07
N TRP A 28 18.44 2.59 -11.19
CA TRP A 28 19.82 2.07 -11.20
C TRP A 28 20.09 0.99 -12.25
N ASP A 29 19.08 0.24 -12.73
CA ASP A 29 19.29 -0.82 -13.73
C ASP A 29 19.35 -0.24 -15.14
N LYS A 30 20.57 -0.08 -15.66
CA LYS A 30 20.85 0.46 -17.01
C LYS A 30 20.32 -0.42 -18.14
N ASN A 31 19.99 -1.68 -17.87
CA ASN A 31 19.44 -2.59 -18.85
C ASN A 31 17.92 -2.42 -18.99
N LEU A 32 17.26 -1.72 -18.05
CA LEU A 32 15.89 -1.29 -18.24
C LEU A 32 15.82 -0.19 -19.28
N LYS A 33 14.93 -0.36 -20.27
CA LYS A 33 14.64 0.69 -21.26
C LYS A 33 14.08 1.98 -20.62
N THR A 34 13.56 1.89 -19.39
CA THR A 34 13.03 3.01 -18.61
C THR A 34 14.05 3.62 -17.64
N TYR A 35 15.34 3.23 -17.72
CA TYR A 35 16.41 3.72 -16.85
C TYR A 35 16.51 5.26 -16.87
N GLN A 36 16.40 5.88 -15.69
CA GLN A 36 16.44 7.34 -15.50
C GLN A 36 15.41 8.15 -16.30
N ASN A 37 14.41 7.52 -16.92
CA ASN A 37 13.39 8.28 -17.62
C ASN A 37 12.53 9.07 -16.64
N ASN A 38 12.33 10.36 -16.95
CA ASN A 38 11.48 11.24 -16.16
C ASN A 38 10.01 10.96 -16.49
N PHE A 39 9.44 9.93 -15.86
CA PHE A 39 8.06 9.46 -16.05
C PHE A 39 6.99 10.56 -15.90
N ALA A 40 7.30 11.71 -15.30
CA ALA A 40 6.35 12.80 -15.12
C ALA A 40 6.21 13.68 -16.39
N ASP A 41 7.30 13.93 -17.11
CA ASP A 41 7.36 14.97 -18.14
C ASP A 41 6.97 14.46 -19.54
N ASP A 42 7.38 13.24 -19.91
CA ASP A 42 7.18 12.69 -21.26
C ASP A 42 6.00 11.69 -21.36
N MET A 43 5.16 11.64 -20.32
CA MET A 43 4.17 10.58 -20.10
C MET A 43 3.08 10.47 -21.17
N LEU A 44 2.34 11.56 -21.41
CA LEU A 44 1.23 11.56 -22.38
C LEU A 44 1.74 11.38 -23.81
N LYS A 45 3.02 11.68 -24.05
CA LYS A 45 3.68 11.44 -25.31
C LYS A 45 3.98 9.95 -25.46
N ASN A 46 4.63 9.34 -24.46
CA ASN A 46 4.98 7.92 -24.50
C ASN A 46 3.77 6.97 -24.57
N ILE A 47 2.66 7.29 -23.88
CA ILE A 47 1.40 6.53 -23.99
C ILE A 47 0.81 6.66 -25.40
N ARG A 48 0.86 7.86 -26.02
CA ARG A 48 0.33 8.09 -27.37
C ARG A 48 1.17 7.45 -28.47
N GLU A 49 2.47 7.34 -28.25
CA GLU A 49 3.44 6.75 -29.19
C GLU A 49 3.56 5.22 -29.03
N ASP A 50 2.80 4.61 -28.11
CA ASP A 50 2.84 3.17 -27.79
C ASP A 50 4.25 2.66 -27.43
N ASN A 51 5.01 3.50 -26.71
CA ASN A 51 6.37 3.17 -26.30
C ASN A 51 6.35 2.04 -25.25
N GLU A 52 7.07 0.96 -25.52
CA GLU A 52 7.16 -0.22 -24.66
C GLU A 52 7.63 0.14 -23.23
N GLY A 53 6.89 -0.30 -22.20
CA GLY A 53 7.14 0.04 -20.79
C GLY A 53 6.42 1.29 -20.26
N TYR A 54 5.54 1.89 -21.07
CA TYR A 54 4.70 3.05 -20.72
C TYR A 54 3.21 2.72 -20.82
N THR A 55 2.79 1.57 -20.31
CA THR A 55 1.36 1.28 -20.22
C THR A 55 0.69 2.16 -19.15
N HIS A 56 -0.63 2.26 -19.20
CA HIS A 56 -1.40 2.89 -18.11
C HIS A 56 -1.11 2.24 -16.74
N PHE A 57 -0.76 0.96 -16.70
CA PHE A 57 -0.37 0.25 -15.49
C PHE A 57 1.00 0.71 -14.97
N ASP A 58 2.02 0.78 -15.83
CA ASP A 58 3.36 1.23 -15.45
C ASP A 58 3.34 2.66 -14.90
N TYR A 59 2.51 3.51 -15.51
CA TYR A 59 2.25 4.86 -15.03
C TYR A 59 1.58 4.88 -13.65
N ALA A 60 0.50 4.10 -13.46
CA ALA A 60 -0.19 4.00 -12.18
C ALA A 60 0.77 3.54 -11.06
N PHE A 61 1.65 2.59 -11.36
CA PHE A 61 2.67 2.11 -10.43
C PHE A 61 3.74 3.16 -10.13
N SER A 62 4.24 3.89 -11.13
CA SER A 62 5.21 4.97 -10.92
C SER A 62 4.63 6.12 -10.09
N LYS A 63 3.41 6.57 -10.41
CA LYS A 63 2.70 7.60 -9.64
C LYS A 63 2.37 7.14 -8.23
N ALA A 64 2.02 5.87 -8.07
CA ALA A 64 1.79 5.29 -6.76
C ALA A 64 3.05 5.27 -5.92
N SER A 65 4.18 4.83 -6.48
CA SER A 65 5.48 4.87 -5.81
C SER A 65 5.80 6.30 -5.37
N TRP A 66 5.66 7.27 -6.28
CA TRP A 66 5.90 8.68 -5.97
C TRP A 66 4.94 9.22 -4.90
N ALA A 67 3.65 8.88 -4.95
CA ALA A 67 2.67 9.28 -3.95
C ALA A 67 2.94 8.61 -2.59
N VAL A 68 3.31 7.34 -2.57
CA VAL A 68 3.69 6.62 -1.36
C VAL A 68 4.96 7.21 -0.74
N TYR A 69 5.92 7.60 -1.58
CA TYR A 69 7.19 8.18 -1.17
C TYR A 69 7.05 9.62 -0.67
N ASN A 70 6.25 10.46 -1.34
CA ASN A 70 6.20 11.91 -1.06
C ASN A 70 4.97 12.37 -0.24
N ARG A 71 3.89 11.58 -0.17
CA ARG A 71 2.60 12.02 0.41
C ARG A 71 2.25 11.34 1.73
N PHE A 72 3.24 10.82 2.46
CA PHE A 72 3.07 10.29 3.82
C PHE A 72 3.67 11.13 4.98
N PRO A 73 3.53 12.47 5.02
CA PRO A 73 3.94 13.24 6.20
C PRO A 73 2.79 13.65 7.15
N PHE A 74 1.58 13.03 7.10
CA PHE A 74 0.49 13.36 8.05
C PHE A 74 -0.53 12.24 8.35
N ALA A 75 -0.31 10.98 7.98
CA ALA A 75 -1.32 9.93 8.14
C ALA A 75 -1.43 9.40 9.58
N PHE A 76 -0.42 9.65 10.42
CA PHE A 76 -0.41 9.23 11.82
C PHE A 76 0.31 10.29 12.68
N SER A 77 -0.28 10.74 13.80
CA SER A 77 0.38 11.64 14.78
C SER A 77 1.64 11.03 15.44
N TRP A 78 2.00 9.81 15.06
CA TRP A 78 3.20 9.07 15.47
C TRP A 78 4.32 9.11 14.44
N GLU A 79 4.17 9.87 13.36
CA GLU A 79 5.20 9.98 12.33
C GLU A 79 6.56 10.46 12.88
N GLY A 80 7.62 9.83 12.38
CA GLY A 80 9.00 10.11 12.79
C GLY A 80 9.42 9.55 14.15
N ARG A 81 8.53 8.91 14.91
CA ARG A 81 8.86 8.30 16.20
C ARG A 81 9.11 6.80 16.09
N PHE A 82 10.08 6.30 16.85
CA PHE A 82 10.30 4.87 16.95
C PHE A 82 9.15 4.20 17.68
N LYS A 83 8.82 2.97 17.28
CA LYS A 83 7.79 2.14 17.96
C LYS A 83 7.99 2.09 19.48
N LYS A 84 9.25 2.06 19.93
CA LYS A 84 9.61 2.04 21.35
C LYS A 84 9.19 3.34 22.06
N GLU A 85 9.45 4.48 21.44
CA GLU A 85 9.06 5.78 21.99
C GLU A 85 7.53 5.93 22.06
N ILE A 86 6.81 5.42 21.06
CA ILE A 86 5.34 5.42 21.07
C ILE A 86 4.80 4.53 22.19
N ALA A 87 5.36 3.33 22.36
CA ALA A 87 4.96 2.42 23.43
C ALA A 87 5.23 2.99 24.82
N GLU A 88 6.29 3.79 24.98
CA GLU A 88 6.64 4.45 26.24
C GLU A 88 5.76 5.68 26.52
N LEU A 89 5.49 6.50 25.50
CA LEU A 89 4.72 7.75 25.65
C LEU A 89 3.20 7.53 25.66
N TYR A 90 2.72 6.52 24.94
CA TYR A 90 1.29 6.23 24.73
C TYR A 90 1.02 4.72 24.91
N PRO A 91 1.26 4.16 26.10
CA PRO A 91 1.20 2.71 26.32
C PRO A 91 -0.20 2.12 26.10
N LYS A 92 -1.26 2.85 26.43
CA LYS A 92 -2.66 2.39 26.26
C LYS A 92 -3.06 2.36 24.79
N GLU A 93 -2.73 3.41 24.05
CA GLU A 93 -2.98 3.53 22.63
C GLU A 93 -2.15 2.51 21.84
N TRP A 94 -0.91 2.26 22.28
CA TRP A 94 -0.06 1.21 21.72
C TRP A 94 -0.64 -0.18 21.94
N GLU A 95 -1.14 -0.47 23.14
CA GLU A 95 -1.80 -1.75 23.44
C GLU A 95 -3.04 -1.97 22.55
N LEU A 96 -3.88 -0.93 22.39
CA LEU A 96 -5.00 -0.97 21.45
C LEU A 96 -4.54 -1.16 20.02
N TRP A 97 -3.51 -0.45 19.57
CA TRP A 97 -2.98 -0.60 18.21
C TRP A 97 -2.50 -2.04 17.92
N VAL A 98 -1.84 -2.68 18.88
CA VAL A 98 -1.31 -4.04 18.72
C VAL A 98 -2.42 -5.08 18.73
N ASN A 99 -3.40 -4.95 19.64
CA ASN A 99 -4.39 -6.00 19.88
C ASN A 99 -5.73 -5.78 19.15
N ASN A 100 -6.17 -4.52 19.04
CA ASN A 100 -7.48 -4.15 18.50
C ASN A 100 -7.48 -2.73 17.89
N PRO A 101 -6.72 -2.50 16.80
CA PRO A 101 -6.52 -1.17 16.23
C PRO A 101 -7.83 -0.52 15.75
N GLU A 102 -8.88 -1.29 15.51
CA GLU A 102 -10.22 -0.81 15.13
C GLU A 102 -10.91 -0.02 16.25
N GLU A 103 -10.56 -0.27 17.51
CA GLU A 103 -11.04 0.48 18.67
C GLU A 103 -10.18 1.70 19.00
N LEU A 104 -9.02 1.86 18.38
CA LEU A 104 -8.14 3.00 18.63
C LEU A 104 -8.85 4.31 18.29
N ARG A 105 -8.89 5.22 19.27
CA ARG A 105 -9.39 6.59 19.13
C ARG A 105 -8.33 7.51 19.71
N VAL A 106 -7.80 8.41 18.87
CA VAL A 106 -6.84 9.42 19.30
C VAL A 106 -7.31 10.76 18.77
N GLU A 107 -7.30 11.78 19.63
CA GLU A 107 -7.72 13.13 19.27
C GLU A 107 -6.89 13.65 18.09
N GLY A 108 -7.57 14.18 17.07
CA GLY A 108 -6.94 14.67 15.84
C GLY A 108 -6.54 13.59 14.83
N MET A 109 -6.77 12.30 15.09
CA MET A 109 -6.55 11.21 14.13
C MET A 109 -7.85 10.61 13.60
N GLU A 110 -7.87 10.21 12.32
CA GLU A 110 -8.96 9.40 11.77
C GLU A 110 -8.98 8.01 12.43
N THR A 111 -10.17 7.47 12.64
CA THR A 111 -10.32 6.07 13.06
C THR A 111 -10.21 5.13 11.86
N LEU A 112 -9.90 3.84 12.09
CA LEU A 112 -9.94 2.86 10.99
C LEU A 112 -11.32 2.75 10.34
N TYR A 113 -12.39 3.02 11.09
CA TYR A 113 -13.75 3.06 10.56
C TYR A 113 -13.97 4.26 9.63
N ASP A 114 -13.44 5.43 9.97
CA ASP A 114 -13.53 6.63 9.11
C ASP A 114 -12.76 6.41 7.81
N VAL A 115 -11.55 5.85 7.91
CA VAL A 115 -10.74 5.44 6.75
C VAL A 115 -11.49 4.44 5.89
N GLN A 116 -12.09 3.41 6.49
CA GLN A 116 -12.92 2.42 5.78
C GLN A 116 -14.06 3.08 5.02
N LYS A 117 -14.83 3.94 5.70
CA LYS A 117 -16.01 4.60 5.15
C LYS A 117 -15.65 5.50 3.97
N ARG A 118 -14.64 6.37 4.12
CA ARG A 118 -14.25 7.30 3.04
C ARG A 118 -13.64 6.58 1.83
N THR A 119 -12.89 5.51 2.07
CA THR A 119 -12.25 4.75 0.99
C THR A 119 -13.27 3.92 0.22
N LYS A 120 -14.23 3.29 0.91
CA LYS A 120 -15.33 2.56 0.26
C LYS A 120 -16.20 3.48 -0.57
N ALA A 121 -16.58 4.65 -0.04
CA ALA A 121 -17.35 5.64 -0.78
C ALA A 121 -16.61 6.13 -2.05
N CYS A 122 -15.30 6.36 -1.95
CA CYS A 122 -14.47 6.71 -3.10
C CYS A 122 -14.47 5.58 -4.15
N LEU A 123 -14.23 4.33 -3.73
CA LEU A 123 -14.24 3.18 -4.62
C LEU A 123 -15.59 3.01 -5.31
N ASP A 124 -16.70 3.14 -4.59
CA ASP A 124 -18.06 3.03 -5.15
C ASP A 124 -18.32 4.09 -6.21
N SER A 125 -17.86 5.32 -5.98
CA SER A 125 -17.94 6.39 -7.00
C SER A 125 -17.10 6.07 -8.24
N LEU A 126 -15.93 5.44 -8.09
CA LEU A 126 -15.07 5.09 -9.20
C LEU A 126 -15.67 3.93 -10.01
N VAL A 127 -16.12 2.87 -9.33
CA VAL A 127 -16.76 1.71 -9.97
C VAL A 127 -18.02 2.13 -10.72
N SER A 128 -18.83 3.02 -10.15
CA SER A 128 -20.02 3.55 -10.84
C SER A 128 -19.66 4.39 -12.07
N ARG A 129 -18.54 5.11 -12.06
CA ARG A 129 -18.13 5.99 -13.16
C ARG A 129 -17.49 5.23 -14.31
N TYR A 130 -16.67 4.23 -14.00
CA TYR A 130 -15.87 3.46 -14.96
C TYR A 130 -16.40 2.03 -15.08
N ASN A 131 -17.72 1.89 -15.17
CA ASN A 131 -18.38 0.59 -15.18
C ASN A 131 -17.97 -0.23 -16.42
N GLY A 132 -17.47 -1.44 -16.21
CA GLY A 132 -16.97 -2.32 -17.27
C GLY A 132 -15.49 -2.10 -17.63
N GLU A 133 -14.82 -1.13 -17.01
CA GLU A 133 -13.38 -0.90 -17.18
C GLU A 133 -12.57 -1.56 -16.06
N THR A 134 -11.27 -1.75 -16.30
CA THR A 134 -10.32 -2.26 -15.31
C THR A 134 -9.71 -1.10 -14.53
N LEU A 135 -9.94 -1.07 -13.22
CA LEU A 135 -9.37 -0.06 -12.33
C LEU A 135 -8.19 -0.63 -11.52
N VAL A 136 -7.13 0.17 -11.40
CA VAL A 136 -6.01 -0.10 -10.49
C VAL A 136 -6.08 0.89 -9.34
N VAL A 137 -6.16 0.37 -8.12
CA VAL A 137 -6.12 1.18 -6.89
C VAL A 137 -4.78 0.98 -6.23
N VAL A 138 -4.03 2.07 -6.05
CA VAL A 138 -2.79 2.03 -5.29
C VAL A 138 -2.87 2.95 -4.09
N SER A 139 -2.54 2.42 -2.93
CA SER A 139 -2.63 3.10 -1.65
C SER A 139 -1.74 2.41 -0.61
N HIS A 140 -1.87 2.81 0.65
CA HIS A 140 -1.06 2.29 1.75
C HIS A 140 -1.75 1.13 2.45
N ARG A 141 -0.97 0.27 3.13
CA ARG A 141 -1.52 -0.89 3.84
C ARG A 141 -2.61 -0.53 4.84
N ALA A 142 -2.45 0.58 5.56
CA ALA A 142 -3.43 1.04 6.55
C ALA A 142 -4.75 1.53 5.94
N VAL A 143 -4.76 1.82 4.63
CA VAL A 143 -5.94 2.24 3.86
C VAL A 143 -6.56 1.03 3.14
N LEU A 144 -5.71 0.22 2.50
CA LEU A 144 -6.12 -0.96 1.75
C LEU A 144 -6.78 -2.03 2.63
N LYS A 145 -6.27 -2.28 3.84
CA LYS A 145 -6.83 -3.30 4.74
C LYS A 145 -8.29 -2.98 5.13
N PRO A 146 -8.62 -1.78 5.64
CA PRO A 146 -10.02 -1.39 5.87
C PRO A 146 -10.89 -1.44 4.62
N LEU A 147 -10.37 -1.00 3.47
CA LEU A 147 -11.10 -1.03 2.21
C LEU A 147 -11.45 -2.47 1.79
N ILE A 148 -10.48 -3.39 1.84
CA ILE A 148 -10.69 -4.82 1.52
C ILE A 148 -11.73 -5.42 2.47
N ALA A 149 -11.64 -5.12 3.78
CA ALA A 149 -12.63 -5.58 4.74
C ALA A 149 -14.04 -5.07 4.41
N ALA A 150 -14.19 -3.81 3.98
CA ALA A 150 -15.49 -3.28 3.55
C ALA A 150 -16.00 -3.95 2.27
N CYS A 151 -15.15 -4.17 1.27
CA CYS A 151 -15.55 -4.81 0.02
C CYS A 151 -15.99 -6.27 0.23
N LEU A 152 -15.37 -6.96 1.19
CA LEU A 152 -15.64 -8.37 1.48
C LEU A 152 -16.60 -8.57 2.67
N ASN A 153 -17.18 -7.50 3.23
CA ASN A 153 -18.03 -7.53 4.42
C ASN A 153 -17.41 -8.29 5.62
N ILE A 154 -16.10 -8.11 5.84
CA ILE A 154 -15.39 -8.73 6.98
C ILE A 154 -15.62 -7.87 8.22
N ALA A 155 -16.18 -8.49 9.27
CA ALA A 155 -16.38 -7.83 10.55
C ALA A 155 -15.07 -7.62 11.32
N SER A 156 -15.05 -6.59 12.17
CA SER A 156 -13.96 -6.36 13.13
C SER A 156 -13.82 -7.56 14.11
N PRO A 157 -12.60 -7.92 14.55
CA PRO A 157 -11.31 -7.36 14.13
C PRO A 157 -10.80 -8.03 12.84
N TYR A 158 -10.28 -7.23 11.91
CA TYR A 158 -9.79 -7.64 10.61
C TYR A 158 -8.37 -7.13 10.30
N PHE A 159 -7.94 -6.02 10.89
CA PHE A 159 -6.77 -5.27 10.43
C PHE A 159 -5.48 -6.10 10.46
N TRP A 160 -5.25 -6.84 11.55
CA TRP A 160 -4.10 -7.74 11.66
C TRP A 160 -4.32 -9.13 11.06
N LYS A 161 -5.57 -9.50 10.74
CA LYS A 161 -5.89 -10.76 10.04
C LYS A 161 -5.66 -10.66 8.52
N ILE A 162 -5.76 -9.45 7.97
CA ILE A 162 -5.47 -9.20 6.55
C ILE A 162 -3.98 -8.93 6.38
N HIS A 163 -3.29 -9.85 5.70
CA HIS A 163 -1.88 -9.71 5.36
C HIS A 163 -1.73 -9.22 3.92
N LEU A 164 -1.18 -8.01 3.76
CA LEU A 164 -0.78 -7.47 2.47
C LEU A 164 0.72 -7.60 2.33
N VAL A 165 1.15 -8.40 1.36
CA VAL A 165 2.55 -8.54 0.99
C VAL A 165 2.89 -7.38 0.07
N SER A 166 3.86 -6.54 0.45
CA SER A 166 4.31 -5.40 -0.37
C SER A 166 5.35 -5.81 -1.42
N GLN A 167 5.35 -7.07 -1.83
CA GLN A 167 6.37 -7.65 -2.70
C GLN A 167 5.69 -8.34 -3.86
N ILE A 168 5.63 -7.64 -4.99
CA ILE A 168 5.30 -8.23 -6.29
C ILE A 168 6.60 -8.19 -7.09
N SER A 169 7.29 -9.33 -7.18
CA SER A 169 8.37 -9.52 -8.14
C SER A 169 7.77 -10.12 -9.40
N ALA A 170 7.85 -9.40 -10.51
CA ALA A 170 7.70 -10.00 -11.83
C ALA A 170 9.01 -10.73 -12.15
N HIS A 171 8.93 -12.03 -12.43
CA HIS A 171 10.01 -12.80 -13.05
C HIS A 171 10.04 -12.49 -14.55
#